data_AF-A0A3D5Q777-F1
#
_entry.id   AF-A0A3D5Q777-F1
#
_cell.length_a   1.000
_cell.length_b   1.000
_cell.length_c   1.000
_cell.angle_alpha   90.00
_cell.angle_beta   90.00
_cell.angle_gamma   90.00
#
_symmetry.space_group_name_H-M   'P 1'
#
loop_
_entity.id
_entity.type
_entity.pdbx_description
1 polymer ?
#
loop_
_entity_poly.entity_id
_entity_poly.type
_entity_poly.pdbx_seq_one_letter_code
_entity_poly.pdbx_strand_id
1 'polypeptide(L)'
;MLTKIAFLARKPRLLEWFLMDFVDKYGRPFIGFAFWGASLVMSVLGQKSRSIRFLMSSHRISNGKSRMINRHVVNNKPDILSECLRWVNERDNDVGSVEMAIGRTIILKQPVKEKGDITEKGVLLITFTDSCAVLFKEFDFERIGKDYYIVLEPSWAGYCLPEILVWATLSHPVIVEATEPLDYSFIQNFSDNLHPIAIGASNWVDSRYFYPLAEERVVYDAIYVTNYNRIKRHHVFFRAIARARENDSGFKAAMACGAAGEDRDLVHALIDYYGVRDCLDIYENLGKKELNQLLNRSRCNVLLSLKEGSNRSIFESMFSGLPVIVLSNNIGVRKDYINDFTGVLCSDHSLSDDFYKIKTNYARFDPARWALENISPEVSTETLALRIKELEGDPDWGKTKPVLVKVNRPEVEYKNEIEFDPGLNVNAVLGHYRN
;
A
#
# COMPACT_ATOMS: atom_id res chain seq x y z
N MET A 1 36.25 12.25 -8.56
CA MET A 1 36.02 12.02 -7.11
C MET A 1 36.06 13.32 -6.30
N LEU A 2 37.12 14.14 -6.42
CA LEU A 2 37.26 15.44 -5.73
C LEU A 2 36.08 16.42 -5.94
N THR A 3 35.55 16.50 -7.17
CA THR A 3 34.39 17.37 -7.49
C THR A 3 33.12 16.95 -6.74
N LYS A 4 32.87 15.65 -6.57
CA LYS A 4 31.70 15.13 -5.83
C LYS A 4 31.83 15.35 -4.33
N ILE A 5 33.04 15.21 -3.78
CA ILE A 5 33.30 15.50 -2.36
C ILE A 5 33.07 16.99 -2.07
N ALA A 6 33.59 17.87 -2.93
CA ALA A 6 33.36 19.31 -2.79
C ALA A 6 31.87 19.69 -2.93
N PHE A 7 31.13 19.02 -3.81
CA PHE A 7 29.68 19.21 -3.94
C PHE A 7 28.93 18.79 -2.67
N LEU A 8 29.23 17.61 -2.12
CA LEU A 8 28.60 17.13 -0.88
C LEU A 8 28.91 18.02 0.32
N ALA A 9 30.14 18.54 0.42
CA ALA A 9 30.50 19.49 1.48
C ALA A 9 29.65 20.77 1.44
N ARG A 10 29.16 21.18 0.26
CA ARG A 10 28.27 22.34 0.09
C ARG A 10 26.78 22.02 0.29
N LYS A 11 26.42 20.73 0.38
CA LYS A 11 25.03 20.24 0.45
C LYS A 11 24.92 19.15 1.53
N PRO A 12 25.07 19.48 2.82
CA PRO A 12 25.10 18.49 3.91
C PRO A 12 23.84 17.63 4.01
N ARG A 13 22.68 18.16 3.61
CA ARG A 13 21.41 17.40 3.54
C ARG A 13 21.48 16.19 2.60
N LEU A 14 22.36 16.19 1.59
CA LEU A 14 22.58 15.01 0.74
C LEU A 14 23.33 13.91 1.47
N LEU A 15 24.29 14.26 2.32
CA LEU A 15 24.99 13.27 3.14
C LEU A 15 24.03 12.62 4.14
N GLU A 16 23.20 13.43 4.79
CA GLU A 16 22.12 12.94 5.65
C GLU A 16 21.18 12.00 4.88
N TRP A 17 20.78 12.35 3.66
CA TRP A 17 19.94 11.49 2.82
C TRP A 17 20.57 10.11 2.59
N PHE A 18 21.85 10.06 2.21
CA PHE A 18 22.56 8.80 1.98
C PHE A 18 22.75 7.99 3.26
N LEU A 19 23.03 8.65 4.39
CA LEU A 19 23.14 7.99 5.69
C LEU A 19 21.80 7.38 6.10
N MET A 20 20.71 8.12 5.94
CA MET A 20 19.38 7.64 6.27
C MET A 20 18.93 6.50 5.33
N ASP A 21 19.27 6.57 4.04
CA ASP A 21 19.05 5.45 3.10
C ASP A 21 19.80 4.18 3.54
N PHE A 22 21.06 4.35 3.99
CA PHE A 22 21.87 3.25 4.51
C PHE A 22 21.25 2.65 5.79
N VAL A 23 20.81 3.49 6.74
CA VAL A 23 20.12 3.04 7.96
C VAL A 23 18.80 2.33 7.62
N ASP A 24 18.02 2.86 6.68
CA ASP A 24 16.78 2.23 6.22
C ASP A 24 17.02 0.85 5.60
N LYS A 25 18.10 0.70 4.83
CA LYS A 25 18.43 -0.55 4.13
C LYS A 25 19.04 -1.61 5.04
N TYR A 26 19.94 -1.22 5.95
CA TYR A 26 20.76 -2.17 6.72
C TYR A 26 20.53 -2.08 8.24
N GLY A 27 20.08 -0.94 8.75
CA GLY A 27 19.91 -0.69 10.18
C GLY A 27 18.60 -1.23 10.77
N ARG A 28 17.53 -1.34 9.96
CA ARG A 28 16.19 -1.73 10.46
C ARG A 28 16.17 -3.04 11.27
N PRO A 29 16.85 -4.13 10.87
CA PRO A 29 16.89 -5.35 11.70
C PRO A 29 17.49 -5.08 13.10
N PHE A 30 18.61 -4.35 13.18
CA PHE A 30 19.26 -4.02 14.44
C PHE A 30 18.39 -3.12 15.32
N ILE A 31 17.76 -2.11 14.71
CA ILE A 31 16.80 -1.25 15.42
C ILE A 31 15.65 -2.11 15.96
N GLY A 32 15.08 -3.00 15.14
CA GLY A 32 14.05 -3.94 15.57
C GLY A 32 14.48 -4.76 16.79
N PHE A 33 15.69 -5.33 16.79
CA PHE A 33 16.24 -6.06 17.94
C PHE A 33 16.44 -5.18 19.18
N ALA A 34 16.91 -3.94 19.01
CA ALA A 34 17.05 -3.00 20.12
C ALA A 34 15.68 -2.70 20.78
N PHE A 35 14.63 -2.49 19.98
CA PHE A 35 13.26 -2.32 20.48
C PHE A 35 12.74 -3.57 21.20
N TRP A 36 13.07 -4.77 20.71
CA TRP A 36 12.70 -6.02 21.39
C TRP A 36 13.43 -6.16 22.74
N GLY A 37 14.74 -5.88 22.80
CA GLY A 37 15.49 -5.84 24.05
C GLY A 37 14.90 -4.85 25.06
N ALA A 38 14.54 -3.65 24.59
CA ALA A 38 13.85 -2.65 25.41
C ALA A 38 12.49 -3.16 25.92
N SER A 39 11.72 -3.93 25.13
CA SER A 39 10.48 -4.53 25.64
C SER A 39 10.73 -5.48 26.81
N LEU A 40 11.78 -6.30 26.75
CA LEU A 40 12.11 -7.24 27.83
C LEU A 40 12.50 -6.48 29.11
N VAL A 41 13.32 -5.44 28.99
CA VAL A 41 13.71 -4.58 30.12
C VAL A 41 12.48 -3.92 30.75
N MET A 42 11.60 -3.31 29.95
CA MET A 42 10.38 -2.67 30.46
C MET A 42 9.45 -3.67 31.14
N SER A 43 9.38 -4.90 30.65
CA SER A 43 8.62 -5.97 31.29
C SER A 43 9.14 -6.30 32.68
N VAL A 44 10.47 -6.41 32.85
CA VAL A 44 11.11 -6.68 34.15
C VAL A 44 10.89 -5.52 35.13
N LEU A 45 10.87 -4.27 34.63
CA LEU A 45 10.60 -3.08 35.44
C LEU A 45 9.11 -2.88 35.77
N GLY A 46 8.23 -3.83 35.43
CA GLY A 46 6.78 -3.73 35.67
C GLY A 46 6.06 -2.72 34.75
N GLN A 47 6.73 -2.18 33.73
CA GLN A 47 6.17 -1.21 32.78
C GLN A 47 5.50 -1.94 31.60
N LYS A 48 4.46 -2.71 31.89
CA LYS A 48 3.79 -3.62 30.92
C LYS A 48 3.36 -2.93 29.63
N SER A 49 2.67 -1.79 29.73
CA SER A 49 2.21 -1.05 28.54
C SER A 49 3.37 -0.61 27.61
N ARG A 50 4.45 -0.07 28.19
CA ARG A 50 5.64 0.34 27.43
C ARG A 50 6.34 -0.86 26.80
N SER A 51 6.41 -1.99 27.52
CA SER A 51 6.92 -3.26 26.98
C SER A 51 6.17 -3.65 25.71
N ILE A 52 4.84 -3.67 25.75
CA ILE A 52 3.99 -4.04 24.61
C ILE A 52 4.20 -3.09 23.43
N ARG A 53 4.23 -1.77 23.66
CA ARG A 53 4.49 -0.77 22.60
C ARG A 53 5.84 -0.98 21.93
N PHE A 54 6.89 -1.28 22.70
CA PHE A 54 8.21 -1.59 22.16
C PHE A 54 8.23 -2.90 21.38
N LEU A 55 7.52 -3.92 21.85
CA LEU A 55 7.39 -5.21 21.16
C LEU A 55 6.69 -5.05 19.80
N MET A 56 5.57 -4.31 19.74
CA MET A 56 4.88 -4.01 18.48
C MET A 56 5.76 -3.18 17.53
N SER A 57 6.45 -2.16 18.06
CA SER A 57 7.38 -1.34 17.28
C SER A 57 8.53 -2.17 16.70
N SER A 58 9.08 -3.09 17.50
CA SER A 58 10.11 -4.04 17.06
C SER A 58 9.63 -4.90 15.88
N HIS A 59 8.43 -5.45 15.98
CA HIS A 59 7.82 -6.22 14.89
C HIS A 59 7.63 -5.38 13.63
N ARG A 60 7.10 -4.17 13.76
CA ARG A 60 6.84 -3.26 12.63
C ARG A 60 8.11 -2.80 11.92
N ILE A 61 9.17 -2.49 12.68
CA ILE A 61 10.47 -2.06 12.14
C ILE A 61 11.18 -3.22 11.42
N SER A 62 11.12 -4.42 12.00
CA SER A 62 11.66 -5.64 11.39
C SER A 62 10.76 -6.22 10.28
N ASN A 63 9.55 -5.67 10.11
CA ASN A 63 8.52 -6.13 9.16
C ASN A 63 8.17 -7.61 9.33
N GLY A 64 8.15 -8.10 10.57
CA GLY A 64 7.86 -9.51 10.85
C GLY A 64 8.91 -10.51 10.37
N LYS A 65 10.06 -10.06 9.83
CA LYS A 65 11.12 -10.97 9.34
C LYS A 65 11.76 -11.82 10.46
N SER A 66 11.71 -11.35 11.69
CA SER A 66 12.24 -12.10 12.84
C SER A 66 11.18 -13.03 13.42
N ARG A 67 11.37 -14.34 13.23
CA ARG A 67 10.50 -15.39 13.79
C ARG A 67 10.39 -15.30 15.31
N MET A 68 11.47 -14.93 15.99
CA MET A 68 11.49 -14.78 17.45
C MET A 68 10.60 -13.62 17.90
N ILE A 69 10.72 -12.46 17.26
CA ILE A 69 9.89 -11.28 17.57
C ILE A 69 8.43 -11.58 17.25
N ASN A 70 8.14 -12.21 16.11
CA ASN A 70 6.79 -12.59 15.72
C ASN A 70 6.13 -13.55 16.72
N ARG A 71 6.84 -14.63 17.12
CA ARG A 71 6.36 -15.53 18.18
C ARG A 71 6.11 -14.79 19.49
N HIS A 72 6.99 -13.84 19.86
CA HIS A 72 6.80 -13.08 21.08
C HIS A 72 5.56 -12.18 21.02
N VAL A 73 5.29 -11.55 19.88
CA VAL A 73 4.04 -10.80 19.63
C VAL A 73 2.82 -11.70 19.79
N VAL A 74 2.76 -12.82 19.07
CA VAL A 74 1.60 -13.74 19.11
C VAL A 74 1.37 -14.30 20.52
N ASN A 75 2.43 -14.65 21.24
CA ASN A 75 2.32 -15.18 22.61
C ASN A 75 1.82 -14.13 23.62
N ASN A 76 1.97 -12.83 23.33
CA ASN A 76 1.46 -11.74 24.18
C ASN A 76 0.14 -11.16 23.65
N LYS A 77 -0.60 -11.90 22.80
CA LYS A 77 -1.84 -11.42 22.18
C LYS A 77 -2.83 -10.74 23.14
N PRO A 78 -3.21 -11.31 24.31
CA PRO A 78 -4.18 -10.66 25.20
C PRO A 78 -3.72 -9.27 25.69
N ASP A 79 -2.42 -9.13 25.96
CA ASP A 79 -1.82 -7.89 26.44
C ASP A 79 -1.69 -6.86 25.32
N ILE A 80 -1.39 -7.31 24.11
CA ILE A 80 -1.40 -6.49 22.90
C ILE A 80 -2.80 -5.95 22.64
N LEU A 81 -3.83 -6.79 22.66
CA LEU A 81 -5.21 -6.36 22.42
C LEU A 81 -5.68 -5.35 23.47
N SER A 82 -5.36 -5.61 24.75
CA SER A 82 -5.66 -4.69 25.84
C SER A 82 -4.99 -3.32 25.63
N GLU A 83 -3.72 -3.31 25.21
CA GLU A 83 -2.99 -2.08 24.91
C GLU A 83 -3.52 -1.36 23.65
N CYS A 84 -3.92 -2.10 22.61
CA CYS A 84 -4.52 -1.53 21.41
C CYS A 84 -5.85 -0.85 21.73
N LEU A 85 -6.73 -1.52 22.47
CA LEU A 85 -8.01 -0.96 22.90
C LEU A 85 -7.82 0.29 23.75
N ARG A 86 -6.87 0.25 24.70
CA ARG A 86 -6.51 1.42 25.52
C ARG A 86 -6.04 2.58 24.67
N TRP A 87 -5.12 2.34 23.73
CA TRP A 87 -4.58 3.35 22.84
C TRP A 87 -5.68 3.98 21.96
N VAL A 88 -6.60 3.18 21.42
CA VAL A 88 -7.72 3.69 20.60
C VAL A 88 -8.66 4.53 21.44
N ASN A 89 -9.02 4.09 22.65
CA ASN A 89 -9.93 4.84 23.52
C ASN A 89 -9.32 6.18 24.00
N GLU A 90 -8.02 6.21 24.28
CA GLU A 90 -7.27 7.41 24.69
C GLU A 90 -7.00 8.39 23.53
N ARG A 91 -7.23 8.00 22.28
CA ARG A 91 -6.97 8.86 21.11
C ARG A 91 -8.01 9.97 21.03
N ASP A 92 -7.58 11.23 20.98
CA ASP A 92 -8.48 12.33 20.68
C ASP A 92 -8.80 12.36 19.18
N ASN A 93 -10.09 12.34 18.85
CA ASN A 93 -10.58 12.51 17.49
C ASN A 93 -11.31 13.85 17.42
N ASP A 94 -10.85 14.75 16.57
CA ASP A 94 -11.61 15.95 16.22
C ASP A 94 -12.69 15.62 15.18
N VAL A 95 -13.67 16.51 15.01
CA VAL A 95 -14.79 16.34 14.06
C VAL A 95 -14.30 16.12 12.63
N GLY A 96 -13.26 16.83 12.20
CA GLY A 96 -12.71 16.69 10.85
C GLY A 96 -12.05 15.33 10.62
N SER A 97 -11.38 14.78 11.64
CA SER A 97 -10.85 13.41 11.59
C SER A 97 -11.95 12.37 11.40
N VAL A 98 -13.09 12.52 12.07
CA VAL A 98 -14.25 11.61 11.93
C VAL A 98 -14.90 11.74 10.55
N GLU A 99 -15.16 12.96 10.09
CA GLU A 99 -15.72 13.20 8.75
C GLU A 99 -14.83 12.64 7.65
N MET A 100 -13.52 12.82 7.76
CA MET A 100 -12.55 12.24 6.82
C MET A 100 -12.57 10.71 6.85
N ALA A 101 -12.67 10.09 8.04
CA ALA A 101 -12.74 8.65 8.15
C ALA A 101 -14.04 8.07 7.57
N ILE A 102 -15.16 8.76 7.74
CA ILE A 102 -16.43 8.40 7.09
C ILE A 102 -16.32 8.53 5.57
N GLY A 103 -15.69 9.59 5.05
CA GLY A 103 -15.42 9.78 3.62
C GLY A 103 -14.51 8.71 3.00
N ARG A 104 -13.77 7.97 3.84
CA ARG A 104 -12.90 6.84 3.49
C ARG A 104 -13.57 5.47 3.63
N THR A 105 -14.87 5.47 3.88
CA THR A 105 -15.67 4.26 4.09
C THR A 105 -16.69 4.13 2.99
N ILE A 106 -16.98 2.90 2.56
CA ILE A 106 -17.94 2.61 1.50
C ILE A 106 -18.74 1.34 1.82
N ILE A 107 -20.01 1.30 1.40
CA ILE A 107 -20.85 0.11 1.53
C ILE A 107 -20.86 -0.62 0.21
N LEU A 108 -20.17 -1.76 0.13
CA LEU A 108 -20.11 -2.55 -1.10
C LEU A 108 -21.33 -3.45 -1.29
N LYS A 109 -22.06 -3.75 -0.21
CA LYS A 109 -23.30 -4.53 -0.28
C LYS A 109 -24.19 -4.14 0.90
N GLN A 110 -25.49 -3.98 0.65
CA GLN A 110 -26.45 -3.83 1.73
C GLN A 110 -26.82 -5.18 2.36
N PRO A 111 -27.17 -5.19 3.65
CA PRO A 111 -27.80 -6.35 4.24
C PRO A 111 -29.13 -6.65 3.55
N VAL A 112 -29.42 -7.93 3.37
CA VAL A 112 -30.73 -8.41 2.93
C VAL A 112 -31.52 -8.76 4.18
N LYS A 113 -32.76 -8.27 4.24
CA LYS A 113 -33.67 -8.51 5.36
C LYS A 113 -34.93 -9.22 4.89
N GLU A 114 -35.30 -10.29 5.56
CA GLU A 114 -36.60 -10.94 5.39
C GLU A 114 -37.36 -10.93 6.71
N LYS A 115 -38.59 -10.41 6.68
CA LYS A 115 -39.44 -10.28 7.88
C LYS A 115 -38.80 -9.53 9.07
N GLY A 116 -37.81 -8.69 8.79
CA GLY A 116 -37.08 -7.90 9.79
C GLY A 116 -35.74 -8.50 10.22
N ASP A 117 -35.48 -9.77 9.90
CA ASP A 117 -34.23 -10.46 10.24
C ASP A 117 -33.22 -10.37 9.09
N ILE A 118 -31.93 -10.28 9.43
CA ILE A 118 -30.85 -10.32 8.44
C ILE A 118 -30.73 -11.75 7.90
N THR A 119 -30.96 -11.92 6.61
CA THR A 119 -30.73 -13.21 5.91
C THR A 119 -29.39 -13.23 5.19
N GLU A 120 -28.89 -12.06 4.77
CA GLU A 120 -27.51 -11.92 4.29
C GLU A 120 -26.91 -10.63 4.82
N LYS A 121 -25.70 -10.70 5.40
CA LYS A 121 -24.97 -9.49 5.79
C LYS A 121 -24.60 -8.63 4.59
N GLY A 122 -24.49 -7.33 4.84
CA GLY A 122 -23.86 -6.37 3.94
C GLY A 122 -22.33 -6.44 3.99
N VAL A 123 -21.67 -5.54 3.27
CA VAL A 123 -20.21 -5.38 3.28
C VAL A 123 -19.89 -3.90 3.46
N LEU A 124 -19.19 -3.58 4.54
CA LEU A 124 -18.69 -2.25 4.88
C LEU A 124 -17.16 -2.26 4.78
N LEU A 125 -16.61 -1.45 3.88
CA LEU A 125 -15.17 -1.35 3.67
C LEU A 125 -14.65 -0.01 4.20
N ILE A 126 -13.57 -0.07 4.98
CA ILE A 126 -12.87 1.06 5.57
C ILE A 126 -11.47 1.14 4.95
N THR A 127 -11.17 2.25 4.27
CA THR A 127 -9.84 2.50 3.70
C THR A 127 -8.97 3.35 4.61
N PHE A 128 -7.65 3.22 4.45
CA PHE A 128 -6.60 3.90 5.21
C PHE A 128 -6.51 3.48 6.68
N THR A 129 -5.28 3.21 7.12
CA THR A 129 -5.01 2.71 8.46
C THR A 129 -5.48 3.66 9.56
N ASP A 130 -5.33 4.98 9.37
CA ASP A 130 -5.74 5.97 10.38
C ASP A 130 -7.25 6.01 10.59
N SER A 131 -8.04 5.77 9.54
CA SER A 131 -9.51 5.75 9.60
C SER A 131 -10.04 4.56 10.40
N CYS A 132 -9.31 3.43 10.42
CA CYS A 132 -9.69 2.25 11.18
C CYS A 132 -9.84 2.55 12.69
N ALA A 133 -8.86 3.19 13.31
CA ALA A 133 -8.94 3.52 14.75
C ALA A 133 -9.99 4.59 15.06
N VAL A 134 -10.11 5.60 14.19
CA VAL A 134 -11.10 6.67 14.35
C VAL A 134 -12.49 6.07 14.38
N LEU A 135 -12.86 5.29 13.35
CA LEU A 135 -14.20 4.71 13.28
C LEU A 135 -14.45 3.73 14.42
N PHE A 136 -13.48 2.86 14.74
CA PHE A 136 -13.63 1.90 15.84
C PHE A 136 -14.04 2.57 17.17
N LYS A 137 -13.49 3.76 17.45
CA LYS A 137 -13.84 4.54 18.65
C LYS A 137 -15.23 5.17 18.57
N GLU A 138 -15.60 5.71 17.42
CA GLU A 138 -16.81 6.53 17.27
C GLU A 138 -18.11 5.74 17.10
N PHE A 139 -18.03 4.47 16.66
CA PHE A 139 -19.20 3.65 16.32
C PHE A 139 -19.19 2.28 17.00
N ASP A 140 -20.39 1.73 17.22
CA ASP A 140 -20.62 0.41 17.81
C ASP A 140 -20.41 -0.68 16.76
N PHE A 141 -19.17 -1.11 16.58
CA PHE A 141 -18.83 -2.16 15.61
C PHE A 141 -19.28 -3.56 16.01
N GLU A 142 -19.61 -3.81 17.28
CA GLU A 142 -20.28 -5.06 17.68
C GLU A 142 -21.69 -5.11 17.10
N ARG A 143 -22.41 -3.98 17.12
CA ARG A 143 -23.73 -3.91 16.49
C ARG A 143 -23.65 -3.87 14.97
N ILE A 144 -22.70 -3.15 14.38
CA ILE A 144 -22.48 -3.14 12.92
C ILE A 144 -22.15 -4.54 12.40
N GLY A 145 -21.32 -5.30 13.12
CA GLY A 145 -20.89 -6.65 12.73
C GLY A 145 -22.03 -7.68 12.64
N LYS A 146 -23.21 -7.38 13.19
CA LYS A 146 -24.43 -8.19 13.01
C LYS A 146 -25.03 -8.01 11.61
N ASP A 147 -24.95 -6.80 11.08
CA ASP A 147 -25.57 -6.43 9.81
C ASP A 147 -24.55 -6.44 8.64
N TYR A 148 -23.26 -6.29 8.92
CA TYR A 148 -22.21 -6.15 7.90
C TYR A 148 -20.98 -7.01 8.19
N TYR A 149 -20.37 -7.52 7.13
CA TYR A 149 -18.95 -7.84 7.13
C TYR A 149 -18.13 -6.55 7.14
N ILE A 150 -17.14 -6.50 8.02
CA ILE A 150 -16.21 -5.39 8.11
C ILE A 150 -14.95 -5.77 7.32
N VAL A 151 -14.57 -4.91 6.39
CA VAL A 151 -13.36 -5.07 5.57
C VAL A 151 -12.44 -3.90 5.79
N LEU A 152 -11.18 -4.16 6.14
CA LEU A 152 -10.16 -3.16 6.33
C LEU A 152 -9.21 -3.15 5.13
N GLU A 153 -8.96 -1.98 4.54
CA GLU A 153 -7.92 -1.74 3.53
C GLU A 153 -6.82 -0.82 4.12
N PRO A 154 -5.79 -1.39 4.78
CA PRO A 154 -4.69 -0.61 5.34
C PRO A 154 -3.86 0.07 4.25
N SER A 155 -3.39 1.29 4.52
CA SER A 155 -2.62 2.12 3.58
C SER A 155 -1.10 1.92 3.65
N TRP A 156 -0.59 1.13 4.59
CA TRP A 156 0.86 0.95 4.79
C TRP A 156 1.24 -0.42 5.34
N ALA A 157 2.37 -0.98 4.90
CA ALA A 157 2.85 -2.29 5.37
C ALA A 157 3.34 -2.30 6.84
N GLY A 158 3.23 -3.45 7.49
CA GLY A 158 3.57 -3.69 8.90
C GLY A 158 2.36 -3.56 9.81
N TYR A 159 1.50 -4.58 9.82
CA TYR A 159 0.16 -4.54 10.43
C TYR A 159 0.11 -4.80 11.94
N CYS A 160 1.26 -4.90 12.61
CA CYS A 160 1.31 -4.94 14.08
C CYS A 160 1.13 -3.52 14.64
N LEU A 161 -0.10 -3.03 14.56
CA LEU A 161 -0.52 -1.65 14.80
C LEU A 161 -1.83 -1.62 15.60
N PRO A 162 -1.99 -0.71 16.57
CA PRO A 162 -3.26 -0.57 17.30
C PRO A 162 -4.47 -0.38 16.39
N GLU A 163 -4.31 0.40 15.33
CA GLU A 163 -5.36 0.74 14.37
C GLU A 163 -5.96 -0.48 13.65
N ILE A 164 -5.20 -1.58 13.55
CA ILE A 164 -5.61 -2.82 12.89
C ILE A 164 -5.91 -3.90 13.93
N LEU A 165 -5.04 -4.07 14.93
CA LEU A 165 -5.17 -5.17 15.88
C LEU A 165 -6.34 -5.01 16.85
N VAL A 166 -6.81 -3.79 17.10
CA VAL A 166 -8.01 -3.55 17.94
C VAL A 166 -9.24 -4.29 17.40
N TRP A 167 -9.35 -4.46 16.08
CA TRP A 167 -10.49 -5.14 15.43
C TRP A 167 -10.58 -6.63 15.78
N ALA A 168 -9.50 -7.22 16.26
CA ALA A 168 -9.51 -8.60 16.76
C ALA A 168 -10.28 -8.76 18.09
N THR A 169 -10.66 -7.66 18.74
CA THR A 169 -11.49 -7.71 19.97
C THR A 169 -12.97 -7.89 19.68
N LEU A 170 -13.40 -7.74 18.42
CA LEU A 170 -14.80 -7.89 18.05
C LEU A 170 -15.24 -9.36 18.13
N SER A 171 -16.53 -9.59 18.40
CA SER A 171 -17.13 -10.93 18.34
C SER A 171 -17.45 -11.40 16.92
N HIS A 172 -17.30 -10.52 15.93
CA HIS A 172 -17.62 -10.76 14.52
C HIS A 172 -16.35 -10.80 13.64
N PRO A 173 -16.31 -11.68 12.62
CA PRO A 173 -15.21 -11.76 11.67
C PRO A 173 -14.88 -10.43 11.01
N VAL A 174 -13.60 -10.08 10.95
CA VAL A 174 -13.10 -8.90 10.24
C VAL A 174 -12.14 -9.34 9.15
N ILE A 175 -12.39 -8.90 7.92
CA ILE A 175 -11.55 -9.20 6.77
C ILE A 175 -10.50 -8.09 6.64
N VAL A 176 -9.24 -8.47 6.42
CA VAL A 176 -8.12 -7.51 6.29
C VAL A 176 -7.45 -7.71 4.94
N GLU A 177 -7.47 -6.70 4.09
CA GLU A 177 -6.69 -6.70 2.84
C GLU A 177 -5.20 -6.66 3.18
N ALA A 178 -4.45 -7.69 2.76
CA ALA A 178 -3.05 -7.89 3.10
C ALA A 178 -2.26 -8.40 1.88
N THR A 179 -1.94 -7.49 0.94
CA THR A 179 -1.17 -7.84 -0.26
C THR A 179 0.26 -8.30 0.07
N GLU A 180 0.90 -7.73 1.09
CA GLU A 180 2.26 -8.05 1.52
C GLU A 180 2.27 -9.40 2.25
N PRO A 181 3.01 -10.42 1.75
CA PRO A 181 2.98 -11.77 2.33
C PRO A 181 3.32 -11.85 3.83
N LEU A 182 4.22 -11.00 4.32
CA LEU A 182 4.57 -10.98 5.74
C LEU A 182 3.44 -10.44 6.62
N ASP A 183 2.69 -9.44 6.15
CA ASP A 183 1.52 -8.92 6.84
C ASP A 183 0.36 -9.92 6.79
N TYR A 184 0.13 -10.55 5.63
CA TYR A 184 -0.85 -11.63 5.47
C TYR A 184 -0.58 -12.75 6.49
N SER A 185 0.65 -13.27 6.50
CA SER A 185 1.04 -14.36 7.40
C SER A 185 0.96 -13.93 8.87
N PHE A 186 1.33 -12.70 9.18
CA PHE A 186 1.22 -12.17 10.54
C PHE A 186 -0.24 -12.16 11.02
N ILE A 187 -1.16 -11.56 10.26
CA ILE A 187 -2.58 -11.48 10.63
C ILE A 187 -3.17 -12.88 10.79
N GLN A 188 -2.90 -13.79 9.85
CA GLN A 188 -3.38 -15.17 9.88
C GLN A 188 -2.97 -15.91 11.16
N ASN A 189 -1.77 -15.64 11.69
CA ASN A 189 -1.27 -16.28 12.91
C ASN A 189 -1.62 -15.51 14.18
N PHE A 190 -2.00 -14.24 14.07
CA PHE A 190 -2.26 -13.38 15.22
C PHE A 190 -3.64 -13.62 15.81
N SER A 191 -4.70 -13.69 15.00
CA SER A 191 -6.06 -13.85 15.50
C SER A 191 -6.93 -14.69 14.57
N ASP A 192 -7.75 -15.57 15.14
CA ASP A 192 -8.76 -16.32 14.40
C ASP A 192 -9.93 -15.42 13.94
N ASN A 193 -10.06 -14.22 14.51
CA ASN A 193 -11.10 -13.25 14.13
C ASN A 193 -10.69 -12.31 12.98
N LEU A 194 -9.38 -12.19 12.72
CA LEU A 194 -8.87 -11.38 11.62
C LEU A 194 -8.54 -12.28 10.44
N HIS A 195 -9.25 -12.10 9.33
CA HIS A 195 -9.14 -12.95 8.16
C HIS A 195 -8.43 -12.20 7.03
N PRO A 196 -7.13 -12.45 6.80
CA PRO A 196 -6.41 -11.75 5.77
C PRO A 196 -6.83 -12.25 4.37
N ILE A 197 -6.89 -11.35 3.40
CA ILE A 197 -7.04 -11.68 1.98
C ILE A 197 -5.89 -11.10 1.16
N ALA A 198 -5.54 -11.78 0.08
CA ALA A 198 -4.36 -11.51 -0.74
C ALA A 198 -4.46 -10.30 -1.68
N ILE A 199 -5.37 -9.37 -1.41
CA ILE A 199 -5.57 -8.12 -2.17
C ILE A 199 -5.16 -6.91 -1.33
N GLY A 200 -5.08 -5.73 -1.94
CA GLY A 200 -4.81 -4.46 -1.28
C GLY A 200 -5.16 -3.26 -2.16
N ALA A 201 -4.88 -2.06 -1.67
CA ALA A 201 -5.26 -0.79 -2.33
C ALA A 201 -4.88 -0.66 -3.82
N SER A 202 -3.82 -1.33 -4.28
CA SER A 202 -3.35 -1.32 -5.67
C SER A 202 -4.06 -2.31 -6.58
N ASN A 203 -4.88 -3.22 -6.05
CA ASN A 203 -5.74 -4.11 -6.84
C ASN A 203 -7.03 -3.41 -7.34
N TRP A 204 -7.25 -2.16 -6.91
CA TRP A 204 -8.46 -1.38 -7.20
C TRP A 204 -8.20 -0.26 -8.22
N VAL A 205 -7.31 -0.51 -9.19
CA VAL A 205 -6.98 0.45 -10.25
C VAL A 205 -8.16 0.62 -11.19
N ASP A 206 -8.46 1.88 -11.53
CA ASP A 206 -9.51 2.17 -12.50
C ASP A 206 -9.02 2.03 -13.95
N SER A 207 -9.31 0.87 -14.54
CA SER A 207 -8.98 0.56 -15.94
C SER A 207 -9.69 1.44 -16.97
N ARG A 208 -10.64 2.31 -16.59
CA ARG A 208 -11.21 3.33 -17.48
C ARG A 208 -10.25 4.49 -17.75
N TYR A 209 -9.27 4.70 -16.88
CA TYR A 209 -8.25 5.74 -17.03
C TYR A 209 -6.89 5.19 -17.45
N PHE A 210 -6.57 3.97 -17.02
CA PHE A 210 -5.29 3.34 -17.28
C PHE A 210 -5.51 2.15 -18.20
N TYR A 211 -5.06 2.29 -19.44
CA TYR A 211 -5.20 1.31 -20.51
C TYR A 211 -4.15 1.56 -21.60
N PRO A 212 -3.76 0.53 -22.38
CA PRO A 212 -2.83 0.71 -23.49
C PRO A 212 -3.40 1.63 -24.57
N LEU A 213 -2.58 2.56 -25.07
CA LEU A 213 -2.93 3.48 -26.15
C LEU A 213 -2.24 3.03 -27.45
N ALA A 214 -3.03 2.72 -28.48
CA ALA A 214 -2.54 2.07 -29.70
C ALA A 214 -1.57 2.93 -30.56
N GLU A 215 -1.62 4.26 -30.42
CA GLU A 215 -0.93 5.19 -31.34
C GLU A 215 0.16 6.03 -30.64
N GLU A 216 0.50 5.75 -29.39
CA GLU A 216 1.50 6.53 -28.66
C GLU A 216 2.92 6.16 -29.08
N ARG A 217 3.68 7.16 -29.52
CA ARG A 217 5.10 6.97 -29.81
C ARG A 217 5.88 6.90 -28.50
N VAL A 218 6.55 5.77 -28.27
CA VAL A 218 7.50 5.62 -27.15
C VAL A 218 8.63 6.65 -27.25
N VAL A 219 8.82 7.42 -26.19
CA VAL A 219 9.84 8.49 -26.04
C VAL A 219 10.84 8.16 -24.94
N TYR A 220 10.39 7.56 -23.85
CA TYR A 220 11.21 7.32 -22.65
C TYR A 220 11.59 5.85 -22.53
N ASP A 221 12.84 5.59 -22.19
CA ASP A 221 13.33 4.25 -21.84
C ASP A 221 12.87 3.84 -20.43
N ALA A 222 12.69 4.81 -19.53
CA ALA A 222 12.17 4.56 -18.19
C ALA A 222 11.38 5.76 -17.67
N ILE A 223 10.32 5.49 -16.92
CA ILE A 223 9.62 6.49 -16.11
C ILE A 223 9.73 6.13 -14.64
N TYR A 224 9.74 7.15 -13.78
CA TYR A 224 9.49 6.99 -12.36
C TYR A 224 8.29 7.83 -11.92
N VAL A 225 7.17 7.18 -11.60
CA VAL A 225 6.00 7.83 -11.00
C VAL A 225 6.16 7.87 -9.48
N THR A 226 6.40 9.06 -8.94
CA THR A 226 6.91 9.28 -7.58
C THR A 226 6.32 10.55 -6.94
N ASN A 227 6.83 10.91 -5.76
CA ASN A 227 6.59 12.18 -5.09
C ASN A 227 7.91 12.62 -4.42
N TYR A 228 7.98 13.83 -3.87
CA TYR A 228 9.22 14.38 -3.32
C TYR A 228 9.54 13.91 -1.90
N ASN A 229 9.32 12.62 -1.60
CA ASN A 229 9.72 12.04 -0.33
C ASN A 229 11.02 11.24 -0.45
N ARG A 230 11.89 11.35 0.55
CA ARG A 230 13.12 10.53 0.67
C ARG A 230 12.91 9.03 0.52
N ILE A 231 11.78 8.51 1.02
CA ILE A 231 11.43 7.09 0.96
C ILE A 231 11.39 6.56 -0.49
N LYS A 232 11.19 7.44 -1.48
CA LYS A 232 11.19 7.09 -2.90
C LYS A 232 12.59 6.90 -3.51
N ARG A 233 13.67 7.18 -2.78
CA ARG A 233 15.05 6.81 -3.17
C ARG A 233 15.44 7.28 -4.58
N HIS A 234 15.09 8.52 -4.94
CA HIS A 234 15.38 9.13 -6.25
C HIS A 234 16.84 8.98 -6.69
N HIS A 235 17.78 9.00 -5.75
CA HIS A 235 19.21 8.81 -6.02
C HIS A 235 19.53 7.47 -6.69
N VAL A 236 18.76 6.40 -6.42
CA VAL A 236 18.93 5.10 -7.07
C VAL A 236 18.52 5.18 -8.54
N PHE A 237 17.42 5.87 -8.84
CA PHE A 237 16.95 6.10 -10.21
C PHE A 237 17.99 6.92 -11.01
N PHE A 238 18.42 8.06 -10.47
CA PHE A 238 19.37 8.94 -11.16
C PHE A 238 20.74 8.28 -11.37
N ARG A 239 21.21 7.48 -10.39
CA ARG A 239 22.42 6.68 -10.56
C ARG A 239 22.28 5.66 -11.70
N ALA A 240 21.12 5.02 -11.84
CA ALA A 240 20.87 4.05 -12.89
C ALA A 240 20.75 4.71 -14.27
N ILE A 241 20.13 5.89 -14.36
CA ILE A 241 20.11 6.70 -15.59
C ILE A 241 21.53 7.07 -16.01
N ALA A 242 22.34 7.61 -15.08
CA ALA A 242 23.72 7.99 -15.38
C ALA A 242 24.53 6.82 -15.94
N ARG A 243 24.38 5.61 -15.36
CA ARG A 243 25.02 4.39 -15.87
C ARG A 243 24.45 3.93 -17.21
N ALA A 244 23.13 4.06 -17.41
CA ALA A 244 22.53 3.72 -18.69
C ALA A 244 23.10 4.62 -19.80
N ARG A 245 23.25 5.93 -19.53
CA ARG A 245 23.82 6.91 -20.46
C ARG A 245 25.27 6.63 -20.86
N GLU A 246 26.06 5.99 -20.00
CA GLU A 246 27.43 5.57 -20.33
C GLU A 246 27.44 4.54 -21.48
N ASN A 247 26.38 3.73 -21.59
CA ASN A 247 26.24 2.67 -22.61
C ASN A 247 25.31 3.07 -23.79
N ASP A 248 24.38 4.01 -23.58
CA ASP A 248 23.43 4.50 -24.59
C ASP A 248 23.25 6.02 -24.44
N SER A 249 23.96 6.78 -25.29
CA SER A 249 23.86 8.25 -25.35
C SER A 249 22.52 8.75 -25.89
N GLY A 250 21.59 7.86 -26.25
CA GLY A 250 20.21 8.16 -26.57
C GLY A 250 19.22 7.93 -25.42
N PHE A 251 19.66 7.39 -24.27
CA PHE A 251 18.78 7.04 -23.16
C PHE A 251 18.02 8.27 -22.64
N LYS A 252 16.68 8.17 -22.55
CA LYS A 252 15.81 9.22 -22.01
C LYS A 252 14.92 8.69 -20.90
N ALA A 253 14.80 9.46 -19.82
CA ALA A 253 13.94 9.14 -18.69
C ALA A 253 12.89 10.22 -18.44
N ALA A 254 11.78 9.82 -17.84
CA ALA A 254 10.77 10.72 -17.28
C ALA A 254 10.62 10.51 -15.78
N MET A 255 10.21 11.56 -15.07
CA MET A 255 9.79 11.48 -13.67
C MET A 255 8.46 12.23 -13.53
N ALA A 256 7.42 11.54 -13.07
CA ALA A 256 6.11 12.14 -12.79
C ALA A 256 5.95 12.29 -11.28
N CYS A 257 6.04 13.52 -10.78
CA CYS A 257 5.99 13.86 -9.36
C CYS A 257 4.59 14.33 -8.94
N GLY A 258 3.97 13.62 -7.99
CA GLY A 258 2.83 14.15 -7.26
C GLY A 258 3.24 15.21 -6.23
N ALA A 259 2.27 15.99 -5.75
CA ALA A 259 2.48 17.14 -4.85
C ALA A 259 3.04 16.79 -3.46
N ALA A 260 3.02 15.53 -3.04
CA ALA A 260 3.42 15.14 -1.70
C ALA A 260 4.94 15.17 -1.46
N GLY A 261 5.35 15.53 -0.24
CA GLY A 261 6.74 15.53 0.20
C GLY A 261 7.40 16.91 0.13
N GLU A 262 8.42 17.11 0.97
CA GLU A 262 9.07 18.41 1.18
C GLU A 262 10.48 18.48 0.56
N ASP A 263 10.96 17.39 -0.05
CA ASP A 263 12.35 17.27 -0.48
C ASP A 263 12.60 17.68 -1.94
N ARG A 264 11.74 18.51 -2.54
CA ARG A 264 11.84 18.91 -3.96
C ARG A 264 13.23 19.46 -4.31
N ASP A 265 13.72 20.43 -3.54
CA ASP A 265 15.03 21.04 -3.76
C ASP A 265 16.18 20.04 -3.64
N LEU A 266 16.03 19.06 -2.74
CA LEU A 266 17.03 18.03 -2.51
C LEU A 266 17.05 17.02 -3.66
N VAL A 267 15.88 16.68 -4.20
CA VAL A 267 15.76 15.86 -5.42
C VAL A 267 16.38 16.57 -6.62
N HIS A 268 16.18 17.88 -6.80
CA HIS A 268 16.87 18.63 -7.85
C HIS A 268 18.40 18.67 -7.64
N ALA A 269 18.87 18.80 -6.40
CA ALA A 269 20.30 18.71 -6.10
C ALA A 269 20.88 17.31 -6.41
N LEU A 270 20.09 16.24 -6.24
CA LEU A 270 20.48 14.89 -6.65
C LEU A 270 20.59 14.77 -8.17
N ILE A 271 19.69 15.38 -8.94
CA ILE A 271 19.76 15.42 -10.41
C ILE A 271 21.10 16.03 -10.86
N ASP A 272 21.49 17.16 -10.26
CA ASP A 272 22.76 17.81 -10.56
C ASP A 272 23.97 16.97 -10.12
N TYR A 273 23.87 16.32 -8.94
CA TYR A 273 24.92 15.44 -8.43
C TYR A 273 25.21 14.23 -9.34
N TYR A 274 24.16 13.67 -9.96
CA TYR A 274 24.28 12.56 -10.91
C TYR A 274 24.49 13.01 -12.36
N GLY A 275 24.29 14.29 -12.67
CA GLY A 275 24.52 14.84 -14.00
C GLY A 275 23.53 14.32 -15.05
N VAL A 276 22.26 14.11 -14.66
CA VAL A 276 21.23 13.50 -15.54
C VAL A 276 20.20 14.50 -16.07
N ARG A 277 20.43 15.80 -15.87
CA ARG A 277 19.46 16.86 -16.20
C ARG A 277 19.12 16.94 -17.69
N ASP A 278 20.07 16.62 -18.56
CA ASP A 278 19.95 16.66 -20.02
C ASP A 278 19.11 15.51 -20.60
N CYS A 279 18.87 14.45 -19.83
CA CYS A 279 18.20 13.23 -20.25
C CYS A 279 17.01 12.84 -19.36
N LEU A 280 16.58 13.74 -18.47
CA LEU A 280 15.47 13.54 -17.54
C LEU A 280 14.42 14.65 -17.68
N ASP A 281 13.23 14.28 -18.15
CA ASP A 281 12.07 15.17 -18.15
C ASP A 281 11.28 15.01 -16.84
N ILE A 282 10.84 16.13 -16.25
CA ILE A 282 10.08 16.14 -14.99
C ILE A 282 8.69 16.71 -15.25
N TYR A 283 7.68 15.97 -14.82
CA TYR A 283 6.27 16.35 -14.88
C TYR A 283 5.74 16.46 -13.45
N GLU A 284 4.97 17.51 -13.15
CA GLU A 284 4.42 17.73 -11.82
C GLU A 284 2.89 17.70 -11.88
N ASN A 285 2.27 17.00 -10.93
CA ASN A 285 0.82 17.01 -10.69
C ASN A 285 -0.05 16.66 -11.91
N LEU A 286 0.38 15.67 -12.70
CA LEU A 286 -0.39 15.17 -13.83
C LEU A 286 -1.74 14.60 -13.38
N GLY A 287 -2.79 14.93 -14.14
CA GLY A 287 -4.07 14.25 -14.05
C GLY A 287 -3.97 12.80 -14.55
N LYS A 288 -4.96 11.95 -14.22
CA LYS A 288 -4.94 10.52 -14.57
C LYS A 288 -4.78 10.26 -16.08
N LYS A 289 -5.46 11.04 -16.92
CA LYS A 289 -5.37 10.93 -18.38
C LYS A 289 -3.97 11.27 -18.90
N GLU A 290 -3.38 12.35 -18.40
CA GLU A 290 -2.03 12.79 -18.77
C GLU A 290 -0.98 11.80 -18.27
N LEU A 291 -1.17 11.25 -17.07
CA LEU A 291 -0.32 10.19 -16.53
C LEU A 291 -0.40 8.93 -17.40
N ASN A 292 -1.59 8.48 -17.80
CA ASN A 292 -1.75 7.33 -18.70
C ASN A 292 -1.03 7.56 -20.04
N GLN A 293 -1.15 8.76 -20.63
CA GLN A 293 -0.41 9.12 -21.85
C GLN A 293 1.11 9.04 -21.64
N LEU A 294 1.60 9.60 -20.54
CA LEU A 294 3.04 9.56 -20.24
C LEU A 294 3.55 8.12 -19.99
N LEU A 295 2.76 7.29 -19.31
CA LEU A 295 3.05 5.86 -19.12
C LEU A 295 3.15 5.13 -20.48
N ASN A 296 2.20 5.36 -21.38
CA ASN A 296 2.20 4.77 -22.72
C ASN A 296 3.34 5.27 -23.63
N ARG A 297 3.95 6.42 -23.30
CA ARG A 297 5.16 6.94 -23.97
C ARG A 297 6.46 6.42 -23.35
N SER A 298 6.40 5.49 -22.40
CA SER A 298 7.55 4.94 -21.69
C SER A 298 7.73 3.45 -21.98
N ARG A 299 8.94 2.90 -21.78
CA ARG A 299 9.21 1.44 -21.92
C ARG A 299 9.09 0.65 -20.61
N CYS A 300 9.32 1.29 -19.47
CA CYS A 300 9.08 0.67 -18.17
C CYS A 300 8.84 1.71 -17.08
N ASN A 301 8.13 1.34 -16.01
CA ASN A 301 8.06 2.13 -14.77
C ASN A 301 8.85 1.44 -13.65
N VAL A 302 9.37 2.21 -12.70
CA VAL A 302 10.17 1.69 -11.58
C VAL A 302 9.52 1.91 -10.22
N LEU A 303 9.77 1.00 -9.30
CA LEU A 303 9.50 1.18 -7.87
C LEU A 303 10.74 0.90 -7.03
N LEU A 304 11.26 1.97 -6.42
CA LEU A 304 12.55 1.96 -5.74
C LEU A 304 12.48 2.19 -4.24
N SER A 305 11.28 2.36 -3.65
CA SER A 305 11.15 2.46 -2.19
C SER A 305 11.40 1.09 -1.53
N LEU A 306 12.03 1.10 -0.35
CA LEU A 306 12.31 -0.14 0.40
C LEU A 306 11.08 -0.64 1.16
N LYS A 307 10.18 0.26 1.55
CA LYS A 307 8.94 -0.05 2.26
C LYS A 307 7.90 1.00 1.95
N GLU A 308 6.71 0.56 1.59
CA GLU A 308 5.51 1.38 1.48
C GLU A 308 4.25 0.52 1.65
N GLY A 309 3.07 1.12 1.50
CA GLY A 309 1.85 0.37 1.31
C GLY A 309 1.76 -0.25 -0.09
N SER A 310 0.56 -0.69 -0.43
CA SER A 310 0.22 -1.20 -1.75
C SER A 310 0.34 -0.08 -2.80
N ASN A 311 1.45 -0.07 -3.55
CA ASN A 311 1.80 1.01 -4.47
C ASN A 311 0.87 1.04 -5.68
N ARG A 312 0.14 2.13 -5.89
CA ARG A 312 -0.76 2.24 -7.05
C ARG A 312 -0.05 2.46 -8.38
N SER A 313 1.04 3.23 -8.42
CA SER A 313 1.64 3.66 -9.70
C SER A 313 2.21 2.49 -10.52
N ILE A 314 2.72 1.45 -9.86
CA ILE A 314 3.16 0.23 -10.54
C ILE A 314 1.98 -0.50 -11.18
N PHE A 315 0.82 -0.54 -10.53
CA PHE A 315 -0.33 -1.27 -11.01
C PHE A 315 -1.04 -0.47 -12.11
N GLU A 316 -1.18 0.84 -11.93
CA GLU A 316 -1.58 1.78 -13.00
C GLU A 316 -0.71 1.60 -14.25
N SER A 317 0.60 1.41 -14.08
CA SER A 317 1.52 1.10 -15.20
C SER A 317 1.20 -0.23 -15.86
N MET A 318 0.96 -1.29 -15.08
CA MET A 318 0.58 -2.58 -15.63
C MET A 318 -0.71 -2.49 -16.46
N PHE A 319 -1.76 -1.85 -15.94
CA PHE A 319 -3.00 -1.61 -16.67
C PHE A 319 -2.78 -0.76 -17.93
N SER A 320 -1.79 0.14 -17.93
CA SER A 320 -1.40 0.94 -19.10
C SER A 320 -0.56 0.16 -20.13
N GLY A 321 -0.30 -1.15 -19.92
CA GLY A 321 0.51 -1.97 -20.83
C GLY A 321 2.02 -1.86 -20.59
N LEU A 322 2.44 -1.20 -19.51
CA LEU A 322 3.84 -0.91 -19.24
C LEU A 322 4.45 -1.94 -18.27
N PRO A 323 5.50 -2.69 -18.66
CA PRO A 323 6.19 -3.57 -17.73
C PRO A 323 6.88 -2.77 -16.63
N VAL A 324 7.03 -3.39 -15.47
CA VAL A 324 7.50 -2.71 -14.27
C VAL A 324 8.81 -3.29 -13.74
N ILE A 325 9.63 -2.45 -13.12
CA ILE A 325 10.82 -2.88 -12.40
C ILE A 325 10.62 -2.58 -10.92
N VAL A 326 10.62 -3.61 -10.08
CA VAL A 326 10.40 -3.47 -8.64
C VAL A 326 11.63 -3.95 -7.89
N LEU A 327 12.04 -3.24 -6.83
CA LEU A 327 13.10 -3.75 -5.97
C LEU A 327 12.71 -5.10 -5.34
N SER A 328 13.61 -6.08 -5.43
CA SER A 328 13.42 -7.42 -4.87
C SER A 328 13.23 -7.40 -3.36
N ASN A 329 13.83 -6.42 -2.67
CA ASN A 329 13.72 -6.23 -1.23
C ASN A 329 12.68 -5.19 -0.80
N ASN A 330 11.85 -4.66 -1.72
CA ASN A 330 10.73 -3.79 -1.37
C ASN A 330 9.71 -4.56 -0.52
N ILE A 331 9.13 -3.87 0.47
CA ILE A 331 8.05 -4.35 1.32
C ILE A 331 6.79 -3.54 0.99
N GLY A 332 5.68 -4.21 0.70
CA GLY A 332 4.40 -3.59 0.35
C GLY A 332 3.81 -4.03 -0.98
N VAL A 333 4.62 -4.62 -1.87
CA VAL A 333 4.16 -5.18 -3.16
C VAL A 333 4.38 -6.69 -3.16
N ARG A 334 3.31 -7.45 -3.45
CA ARG A 334 3.39 -8.89 -3.68
C ARG A 334 4.28 -9.20 -4.86
N LYS A 335 5.37 -9.94 -4.62
CA LYS A 335 6.41 -10.20 -5.63
C LYS A 335 5.95 -11.14 -6.74
N ASP A 336 4.97 -12.00 -6.48
CA ASP A 336 4.39 -12.91 -7.48
C ASP A 336 3.66 -12.15 -8.61
N TYR A 337 3.28 -10.89 -8.38
CA TYR A 337 2.73 -10.03 -9.42
C TYR A 337 3.80 -9.54 -10.41
N ILE A 338 5.09 -9.72 -10.10
CA ILE A 338 6.23 -9.37 -10.95
C ILE A 338 6.79 -10.67 -11.55
N ASN A 339 6.40 -10.96 -12.78
CA ASN A 339 6.68 -12.22 -13.47
C ASN A 339 7.02 -11.95 -14.95
N ASP A 340 7.21 -13.02 -15.73
CA ASP A 340 7.63 -12.95 -17.14
C ASP A 340 6.70 -12.12 -18.04
N PHE A 341 5.44 -11.91 -17.66
CA PHE A 341 4.48 -11.08 -18.38
C PHE A 341 4.48 -9.62 -17.92
N THR A 342 4.82 -9.37 -16.66
CA THR A 342 4.56 -8.07 -16.03
C THR A 342 5.81 -7.24 -15.76
N GLY A 343 6.99 -7.85 -15.62
CA GLY A 343 8.19 -7.08 -15.30
C GLY A 343 9.34 -7.86 -14.71
N VAL A 344 10.20 -7.15 -13.97
CA VAL A 344 11.45 -7.69 -13.41
C VAL A 344 11.64 -7.24 -11.96
N LEU A 345 12.07 -8.18 -11.11
CA LEU A 345 12.59 -7.87 -9.79
C LEU A 345 14.07 -7.49 -9.88
N CYS A 346 14.45 -6.31 -9.40
CA CYS A 346 15.80 -5.80 -9.50
C CYS A 346 16.49 -5.62 -8.15
N SER A 347 17.82 -5.45 -8.20
CA SER A 347 18.61 -4.91 -7.11
C SER A 347 19.03 -3.46 -7.42
N ASP A 348 19.44 -2.72 -6.39
CA ASP A 348 20.01 -1.37 -6.55
C ASP A 348 21.16 -1.27 -7.58
N HIS A 349 21.88 -2.38 -7.81
CA HIS A 349 23.05 -2.43 -8.70
C HIS A 349 22.67 -2.83 -10.13
N SER A 350 21.63 -3.67 -10.30
CA SER A 350 21.21 -4.21 -11.60
C SER A 350 20.24 -3.31 -12.36
N LEU A 351 19.66 -2.29 -11.72
CA LEU A 351 18.61 -1.45 -12.30
C LEU A 351 18.93 -0.91 -13.71
N SER A 352 20.18 -0.49 -13.95
CA SER A 352 20.60 -0.01 -15.28
C SER A 352 20.57 -1.13 -16.32
N ASP A 353 21.06 -2.32 -15.99
CA ASP A 353 21.03 -3.49 -16.86
C ASP A 353 19.58 -3.95 -17.11
N ASP A 354 18.73 -3.84 -16.09
CA ASP A 354 17.32 -4.23 -16.19
C ASP A 354 16.53 -3.29 -17.12
N PHE A 355 16.90 -2.02 -17.25
CA PHE A 355 16.37 -1.14 -18.32
C PHE A 355 16.68 -1.71 -19.70
N TYR A 356 17.93 -2.15 -19.94
CA TYR A 356 18.32 -2.75 -21.22
C TYR A 356 17.62 -4.08 -21.49
N LYS A 357 17.43 -4.92 -20.46
CA LYS A 357 16.70 -6.20 -20.59
C LYS A 357 15.26 -5.98 -21.01
N ILE A 358 14.56 -5.03 -20.39
CA ILE A 358 13.19 -4.70 -20.79
C ILE A 358 13.17 -4.13 -22.20
N LYS A 359 14.04 -3.16 -22.51
CA LYS A 359 14.13 -2.58 -23.86
C LYS A 359 14.34 -3.64 -24.95
N THR A 360 15.18 -4.63 -24.69
CA THR A 360 15.50 -5.72 -25.64
C THR A 360 14.37 -6.74 -25.76
N ASN A 361 13.66 -7.03 -24.67
CA ASN A 361 12.62 -8.06 -24.62
C ASN A 361 11.20 -7.50 -24.54
N TYR A 362 11.01 -6.23 -24.91
CA TYR A 362 9.78 -5.49 -24.64
C TYR A 362 8.52 -6.21 -25.16
N ALA A 363 8.60 -6.83 -26.34
CA ALA A 363 7.50 -7.56 -26.97
C ALA A 363 7.05 -8.84 -26.24
N ARG A 364 7.79 -9.30 -25.21
CA ARG A 364 7.39 -10.47 -24.40
C ARG A 364 6.43 -10.11 -23.27
N PHE A 365 6.40 -8.85 -22.87
CA PHE A 365 5.55 -8.40 -21.78
C PHE A 365 4.14 -8.14 -22.28
N ASP A 366 3.15 -8.53 -21.48
CA ASP A 366 1.73 -8.19 -21.66
C ASP A 366 1.11 -7.95 -20.28
N PRO A 367 1.55 -6.88 -19.59
CA PRO A 367 1.14 -6.62 -18.22
C PRO A 367 -0.34 -6.24 -18.13
N ALA A 368 -0.90 -5.62 -19.16
CA ALA A 368 -2.30 -5.17 -19.15
C ALA A 368 -3.26 -6.36 -19.18
N ARG A 369 -3.01 -7.34 -20.06
CA ARG A 369 -3.80 -8.58 -20.09
C ARG A 369 -3.68 -9.30 -18.76
N TRP A 370 -2.46 -9.51 -18.27
CA TRP A 370 -2.23 -10.17 -16.99
C TRP A 370 -2.95 -9.45 -15.85
N ALA A 371 -2.89 -8.11 -15.80
CA ALA A 371 -3.52 -7.32 -14.75
C ALA A 371 -5.06 -7.43 -14.78
N LEU A 372 -5.67 -7.35 -15.97
CA LEU A 372 -7.12 -7.50 -16.14
C LEU A 372 -7.62 -8.86 -15.65
N GLU A 373 -6.86 -9.93 -15.95
CA GLU A 373 -7.20 -11.31 -15.60
C GLU A 373 -6.96 -11.66 -14.12
N ASN A 374 -6.04 -10.98 -13.43
CA ASN A 374 -5.56 -11.42 -12.11
C ASN A 374 -5.77 -10.41 -10.96
N ILE A 375 -5.82 -9.11 -11.25
CA ILE A 375 -5.77 -8.05 -10.22
C ILE A 375 -6.67 -6.86 -10.54
N SER A 376 -7.69 -7.03 -11.38
CA SER A 376 -8.69 -6.00 -11.67
C SER A 376 -9.62 -5.76 -10.47
N PRO A 377 -10.30 -4.60 -10.43
CA PRO A 377 -11.37 -4.36 -9.45
C PRO A 377 -12.41 -5.47 -9.41
N GLU A 378 -12.80 -6.00 -10.57
CA GLU A 378 -13.73 -7.12 -10.70
C GLU A 378 -13.20 -8.38 -10.01
N VAL A 379 -11.97 -8.79 -10.33
CA VAL A 379 -11.33 -9.99 -9.73
C VAL A 379 -11.15 -9.81 -8.22
N SER A 380 -10.87 -8.59 -7.77
CA SER A 380 -10.70 -8.26 -6.36
C SER A 380 -12.03 -8.31 -5.59
N THR A 381 -13.11 -7.80 -6.20
CA THR A 381 -14.47 -7.93 -5.67
C THR A 381 -14.89 -9.40 -5.58
N GLU A 382 -14.59 -10.20 -6.61
CA GLU A 382 -14.87 -11.64 -6.59
C GLU A 382 -14.08 -12.36 -5.49
N THR A 383 -12.79 -12.04 -5.34
CA THR A 383 -11.93 -12.59 -4.26
C THR A 383 -12.50 -12.28 -2.88
N LEU A 384 -12.95 -11.05 -2.65
CA LEU A 384 -13.61 -10.65 -1.40
C LEU A 384 -14.92 -11.41 -1.18
N ALA A 385 -15.77 -11.50 -2.21
CA ALA A 385 -17.05 -12.21 -2.13
C ALA A 385 -16.86 -13.70 -1.85
N LEU A 386 -15.88 -14.35 -2.49
CA LEU A 386 -15.51 -15.75 -2.23
C LEU A 386 -15.06 -15.93 -0.79
N ARG A 387 -14.23 -15.03 -0.25
CA ARG A 387 -13.81 -15.10 1.15
C ARG A 387 -15.00 -15.02 2.11
N ILE A 388 -15.98 -14.17 1.82
CA ILE A 388 -17.18 -14.06 2.65
C ILE A 388 -18.01 -15.34 2.59
N LYS A 389 -18.20 -15.93 1.40
CA LYS A 389 -18.87 -17.24 1.25
C LYS A 389 -18.22 -18.33 2.09
N GLU A 390 -16.88 -18.38 2.10
CA GLU A 390 -16.12 -19.32 2.93
C GLU A 390 -16.36 -19.10 4.44
N LEU A 391 -16.47 -17.84 4.88
CA LEU A 391 -16.71 -17.50 6.28
C LEU A 391 -18.15 -17.81 6.73
N GLU A 392 -19.15 -17.57 5.87
CA GLU A 392 -20.55 -17.94 6.13
C GLU A 392 -20.76 -19.47 6.06
N GLY A 393 -19.97 -20.17 5.25
CA GLY A 393 -20.27 -21.55 4.87
C GLY A 393 -21.46 -21.65 3.91
N ASP A 394 -21.82 -20.56 3.24
CA ASP A 394 -22.92 -20.47 2.29
C ASP A 394 -22.41 -20.11 0.88
N PRO A 395 -22.41 -21.06 -0.09
CA PRO A 395 -21.98 -20.80 -1.45
C PRO A 395 -22.90 -19.83 -2.21
N ASP A 396 -24.13 -19.64 -1.71
CA ASP A 396 -25.19 -18.84 -2.31
C ASP A 396 -25.21 -17.40 -1.78
N TRP A 397 -24.39 -17.07 -0.78
CA TRP A 397 -24.28 -15.72 -0.25
C TRP A 397 -23.97 -14.71 -1.36
N GLY A 398 -24.69 -13.59 -1.39
CA GLY A 398 -24.54 -12.55 -2.40
C GLY A 398 -25.22 -12.84 -3.74
N LYS A 399 -25.98 -13.95 -3.88
CA LYS A 399 -26.87 -14.16 -5.04
C LYS A 399 -28.01 -13.14 -5.08
N THR A 400 -28.57 -12.77 -3.93
CA THR A 400 -29.71 -11.83 -3.85
C THR A 400 -29.30 -10.41 -4.20
N LYS A 401 -28.17 -9.96 -3.65
CA LYS A 401 -27.54 -8.67 -3.99
C LYS A 401 -26.03 -8.89 -4.15
N PRO A 402 -25.44 -8.63 -5.32
CA PRO A 402 -24.00 -8.81 -5.49
C PRO A 402 -23.21 -7.73 -4.73
N VAL A 403 -21.94 -8.03 -4.47
CA VAL A 403 -20.98 -7.03 -3.98
C VAL A 403 -20.65 -6.07 -5.12
N LEU A 404 -20.80 -4.77 -4.86
CA LEU A 404 -20.49 -3.71 -5.80
C LEU A 404 -18.98 -3.59 -6.01
N VAL A 405 -18.59 -3.28 -7.23
CA VAL A 405 -17.20 -3.06 -7.62
C VAL A 405 -16.78 -1.64 -7.26
N LYS A 406 -15.63 -1.49 -6.62
CA LYS A 406 -15.05 -0.20 -6.24
C LYS A 406 -13.70 0.05 -6.93
N VAL A 407 -13.27 1.29 -6.95
CA VAL A 407 -11.95 1.74 -7.43
C VAL A 407 -11.37 2.78 -6.48
N ASN A 408 -10.05 2.97 -6.52
CA ASN A 408 -9.36 3.96 -5.67
C ASN A 408 -8.95 5.20 -6.50
N ARG A 409 -9.45 6.40 -6.14
CA ARG A 409 -9.41 7.62 -6.96
C ARG A 409 -9.32 8.99 -6.21
N PRO A 410 -8.22 9.38 -5.56
CA PRO A 410 -7.38 8.62 -4.64
C PRO A 410 -8.12 8.05 -3.41
N GLU A 411 -9.31 8.59 -3.11
CA GLU A 411 -10.24 8.05 -2.10
C GLU A 411 -11.09 6.92 -2.71
N VAL A 412 -11.85 6.20 -1.89
CA VAL A 412 -12.65 5.07 -2.36
C VAL A 412 -13.93 5.52 -3.09
N GLU A 413 -14.20 4.94 -4.27
CA GLU A 413 -15.39 5.24 -5.08
C GLU A 413 -15.98 3.96 -5.68
N TYR A 414 -17.28 3.96 -5.99
CA TYR A 414 -17.85 2.90 -6.84
C TYR A 414 -17.27 2.99 -8.25
N LYS A 415 -17.02 1.83 -8.87
CA LYS A 415 -16.53 1.79 -10.26
C LYS A 415 -17.58 2.37 -11.19
N ASN A 416 -18.81 1.87 -11.14
CA ASN A 416 -19.89 2.37 -11.97
C ASN A 416 -20.71 3.41 -11.20
N GLU A 417 -21.34 4.33 -11.93
CA GLU A 417 -22.35 5.20 -11.34
C GLU A 417 -23.46 4.32 -10.76
N ILE A 418 -23.85 4.62 -9.53
CA ILE A 418 -24.95 3.97 -8.84
C ILE A 418 -26.08 4.97 -8.69
N GLU A 419 -27.32 4.52 -8.85
CA GLU A 419 -28.47 5.32 -8.46
C GLU A 419 -28.38 5.61 -6.94
N PHE A 420 -28.85 6.79 -6.54
CA PHE A 420 -28.83 7.16 -5.14
C PHE A 420 -29.66 6.16 -4.32
N ASP A 421 -29.00 5.48 -3.39
CA ASP A 421 -29.61 4.54 -2.48
C ASP A 421 -29.22 4.93 -1.03
N PRO A 422 -30.18 5.30 -0.17
CA PRO A 422 -29.90 5.60 1.23
C PRO A 422 -29.18 4.48 1.98
N GLY A 423 -29.39 3.22 1.60
CA GLY A 423 -28.70 2.07 2.19
C GLY A 423 -27.23 1.95 1.77
N LEU A 424 -26.79 2.72 0.76
CA LEU A 424 -25.38 2.89 0.38
C LEU A 424 -24.78 4.20 0.92
N ASN A 425 -25.58 5.04 1.56
CA ASN A 425 -25.10 6.27 2.19
C ASN A 425 -24.48 5.94 3.56
N VAL A 426 -23.15 5.97 3.62
CA VAL A 426 -22.38 5.63 4.82
C VAL A 426 -22.73 6.51 6.00
N ASN A 427 -22.98 7.81 5.80
CA ASN A 427 -23.38 8.71 6.90
C ASN A 427 -24.73 8.30 7.49
N ALA A 428 -25.71 7.99 6.64
CA ALA A 428 -27.02 7.53 7.08
C ALA A 428 -26.91 6.20 7.83
N VAL A 429 -26.15 5.24 7.28
CA VAL A 429 -25.97 3.92 7.88
C VAL A 429 -25.22 4.01 9.22
N LEU A 430 -24.02 4.59 9.25
CA LEU A 430 -23.22 4.69 10.47
C LEU A 430 -23.89 5.54 11.55
N GLY A 431 -24.69 6.54 11.17
CA GLY A 431 -25.47 7.35 12.10
C GLY A 431 -26.41 6.53 13.01
N HIS A 432 -26.86 5.35 12.57
CA HIS A 432 -27.68 4.44 13.38
C HIS A 432 -26.90 3.65 14.45
N TYR A 433 -25.56 3.68 14.38
CA TYR A 433 -24.65 2.90 15.23
C TYR A 433 -23.66 3.79 15.99
N ARG A 434 -23.92 5.09 16.10
CA ARG A 434 -23.06 5.99 16.88
C ARG A 434 -23.14 5.64 18.36
N ASN A 435 -21.98 5.59 19.02
CA ASN A 435 -21.83 5.28 20.46
C ASN A 435 -22.50 6.31 21.38
#